data_AF-A0A1K1PXC9-F1
#
_entry.id   AF-A0A1K1PXC9-F1
#
_cell.length_a   1.000
_cell.length_b   1.000
_cell.length_c   1.000
_cell.angle_alpha   90.00
_cell.angle_beta   90.00
_cell.angle_gamma   90.00
#
_symmetry.space_group_name_H-M   'P 1'
#
loop_
_entity.id
_entity.type
_entity.pdbx_description
1 polymer ?
#
loop_
_entity_poly.entity_id
_entity_poly.type
_entity_poly.pdbx_seq_one_letter_code
_entity_poly.pdbx_strand_id
1 'polypeptide(L)'
;MSTSSIKSMNVRPLEAAVKLYDHFEAREQVKHYYGLLAIYGLVQAAELEAERGDTGLLERCRAILGKFPDEIEHPRYNFPSYTIGGIPKAYAFYKRLMPESGGQVTEYAEEMMTAPRDPEGIMKHRYEPDRNLIWIDVAMAVTPYLLFAGLALGEERYIDEAARQTFLMVERFMDPDNGLLHQCLNFVAPGVFSEDHWSRGNGWGYIGLTELVRHLPANSPHRPQAERLFREMSAALLPHQSERGLWRQEIPFEYSYEESSGTALFLYGYGTGIRLGLLERSVYEPAFRRGIEGLWRHCINEDFSTERSCPGCLCPGEGKEKGTVKAYVTLKLPHRDEPHSFGPFILALTEAHLNGISELKR
;
A
#
# COMPACT_ATOMS: atom_id res chain seq x y z
N MET A 1 44.14 11.96 14.24
CA MET A 1 42.73 11.50 14.25
C MET A 1 42.28 11.39 12.81
N SER A 2 42.12 10.16 12.32
CA SER A 2 41.77 9.89 10.92
C SER A 2 40.34 10.32 10.69
N THR A 3 40.13 11.38 9.93
CA THR A 3 38.84 11.74 9.34
C THR A 3 38.47 10.66 8.34
N SER A 4 37.67 9.69 8.81
CA SER A 4 36.95 8.77 7.94
C SER A 4 36.13 9.60 6.95
N SER A 5 36.62 9.68 5.72
CA SER A 5 35.87 10.18 4.58
C SER A 5 34.66 9.26 4.42
N ILE A 6 33.50 9.71 4.88
CA ILE A 6 32.21 9.05 4.62
C ILE A 6 32.07 8.99 3.10
N LYS A 7 32.34 7.83 2.50
CA LYS A 7 32.06 7.61 1.08
C LYS A 7 30.54 7.69 0.95
N SER A 8 30.05 8.68 0.20
CA SER A 8 28.64 8.74 -0.18
C SER A 8 28.27 7.43 -0.88
N MET A 9 27.43 6.61 -0.24
CA MET A 9 26.95 5.37 -0.85
C MET A 9 25.82 5.74 -1.80
N ASN A 10 26.14 5.89 -3.09
CA ASN A 10 25.12 6.01 -4.13
C ASN A 10 24.49 4.62 -4.31
N VAL A 11 23.19 4.52 -4.06
CA VAL A 11 22.44 3.25 -4.19
C VAL A 11 21.37 3.44 -5.26
N ARG A 12 21.23 2.48 -6.18
CA ARG A 12 20.11 2.50 -7.15
C ARG A 12 18.79 2.24 -6.41
N PRO A 13 17.65 2.84 -6.81
CA PRO A 13 16.39 2.58 -6.12
C PRO A 13 15.98 1.10 -6.07
N LEU A 14 16.16 0.33 -7.15
CA LEU A 14 15.87 -1.11 -7.16
C LEU A 14 16.78 -1.90 -6.21
N GLU A 15 18.07 -1.54 -6.13
CA GLU A 15 19.00 -2.16 -5.18
C GLU A 15 18.58 -1.87 -3.73
N ALA A 16 18.16 -0.65 -3.43
CA ALA A 16 17.65 -0.29 -2.11
C ALA A 16 16.35 -1.04 -1.78
N ALA A 17 15.46 -1.22 -2.76
CA ALA A 17 14.22 -1.98 -2.62
C ALA A 17 14.50 -3.46 -2.27
N VAL A 18 15.45 -4.10 -2.94
CA VAL A 18 15.85 -5.49 -2.63
C VAL A 18 16.47 -5.59 -1.24
N LYS A 19 17.37 -4.67 -0.87
CA LYS A 19 18.02 -4.67 0.46
C LYS A 19 17.04 -4.40 1.60
N LEU A 20 16.01 -3.59 1.38
CA LEU A 20 14.90 -3.43 2.33
C LEU A 20 14.16 -4.75 2.56
N TYR A 21 13.88 -5.50 1.50
CA TYR A 21 13.25 -6.81 1.63
C TYR A 21 14.18 -7.81 2.34
N ASP A 22 15.48 -7.82 2.02
CA ASP A 22 16.47 -8.67 2.69
C ASP A 22 16.50 -8.42 4.20
N HIS A 23 16.50 -7.14 4.60
CA HIS A 23 16.46 -6.75 6.00
C HIS A 23 15.15 -7.19 6.68
N PHE A 24 14.02 -7.06 5.99
CA PHE A 24 12.72 -7.48 6.51
C PHE A 24 12.64 -9.01 6.71
N GLU A 25 12.99 -9.79 5.69
CA GLU A 25 12.92 -11.25 5.69
C GLU A 25 13.87 -11.89 6.72
N ALA A 26 15.01 -11.25 7.01
CA ALA A 26 15.95 -11.73 8.02
C ALA A 26 15.43 -11.65 9.47
N ARG A 27 14.35 -10.91 9.72
CA ARG A 27 13.87 -10.60 11.07
C ARG A 27 12.60 -11.33 11.47
N GLU A 28 11.70 -11.55 10.52
CA GLU A 28 10.38 -12.14 10.78
C GLU A 28 9.97 -13.05 9.61
N GLN A 29 9.32 -14.17 9.91
CA GLN A 29 8.67 -14.97 8.88
C GLN A 29 7.54 -14.16 8.25
N VAL A 30 7.61 -13.95 6.94
CA VAL A 30 6.58 -13.21 6.20
C VAL A 30 5.28 -13.99 6.18
N LYS A 31 4.35 -13.64 7.07
CA LYS A 31 3.01 -14.26 7.16
C LYS A 31 1.85 -13.27 7.27
N HIS A 32 2.12 -12.00 7.55
CA HIS A 32 1.10 -10.97 7.67
C HIS A 32 0.98 -10.12 6.39
N TYR A 33 -0.16 -9.46 6.22
CA TYR A 33 -0.47 -8.69 5.01
C TYR A 33 0.57 -7.60 4.67
N TYR A 34 1.19 -6.96 5.67
CA TYR A 34 2.25 -5.97 5.45
C TYR A 34 3.46 -6.59 4.75
N GLY A 35 3.79 -7.83 5.10
CA GLY A 35 4.87 -8.56 4.47
C GLY A 35 4.49 -9.13 3.10
N LEU A 36 3.22 -9.50 2.89
CA LEU A 36 2.70 -9.82 1.56
C LEU A 36 2.80 -8.63 0.61
N LEU A 37 2.57 -7.41 1.10
CA LEU A 37 2.79 -6.19 0.32
C LEU A 37 4.27 -5.97 0.01
N ALA A 38 5.18 -6.32 0.93
CA ALA A 38 6.63 -6.31 0.67
C ALA A 38 7.03 -7.31 -0.42
N ILE A 39 6.48 -8.52 -0.42
CA ILE A 39 6.66 -9.49 -1.51
C ILE A 39 6.10 -8.91 -2.82
N TYR A 40 4.94 -8.25 -2.79
CA TYR A 40 4.36 -7.63 -3.99
C TYR A 40 5.28 -6.57 -4.60
N GLY A 41 5.84 -5.68 -3.77
CA GLY A 41 6.86 -4.74 -4.23
C GLY A 41 8.12 -5.44 -4.75
N LEU A 42 8.58 -6.51 -4.08
CA LEU A 42 9.76 -7.27 -4.50
C LEU A 42 9.57 -7.92 -5.87
N VAL A 43 8.40 -8.51 -6.14
CA VAL A 43 8.08 -9.11 -7.44
C VAL A 43 8.19 -8.04 -8.54
N GLN A 44 7.68 -6.84 -8.32
CA GLN A 44 7.80 -5.75 -9.30
C GLN A 44 9.25 -5.30 -9.52
N ALA A 45 10.04 -5.17 -8.45
CA ALA A 45 11.45 -4.86 -8.56
C ALA A 45 12.22 -5.98 -9.31
N ALA A 46 11.84 -7.24 -9.07
CA ALA A 46 12.40 -8.41 -9.73
C ALA A 46 12.13 -8.44 -11.24
N GLU A 47 10.92 -8.06 -11.66
CA GLU A 47 10.62 -7.93 -13.10
C GLU A 47 11.54 -6.90 -13.78
N LEU A 48 11.77 -5.76 -13.13
CA LEU A 48 12.63 -4.70 -13.67
C LEU A 48 14.12 -5.07 -13.67
N GLU A 49 14.59 -5.82 -12.67
CA GLU A 49 15.97 -6.36 -12.70
C GLU A 49 16.12 -7.49 -13.73
N ALA A 50 15.06 -8.28 -13.99
CA ALA A 50 15.06 -9.30 -15.03
C ALA A 50 15.13 -8.69 -16.44
N GLU A 51 14.48 -7.55 -16.68
CA GLU A 51 14.66 -6.77 -17.92
C GLU A 51 16.12 -6.32 -18.13
N ARG A 52 16.91 -6.25 -17.05
CA ARG A 52 18.33 -5.91 -17.05
C ARG A 52 19.25 -7.14 -17.03
N GLY A 53 18.68 -8.35 -17.06
CA GLY A 53 19.40 -9.62 -17.15
C GLY A 53 19.55 -10.38 -15.83
N ASP A 54 19.03 -9.88 -14.70
CA ASP A 54 19.03 -10.61 -13.43
C ASP A 54 17.68 -11.32 -13.20
N THR A 55 17.61 -12.57 -13.64
CA THR A 55 16.43 -13.42 -13.40
C THR A 55 16.46 -14.12 -12.04
N GLY A 56 17.57 -14.06 -11.31
CA GLY A 56 17.72 -14.76 -10.03
C GLY A 56 16.75 -14.26 -8.97
N LEU A 57 16.46 -12.95 -9.00
CA LEU A 57 15.49 -12.35 -8.09
C LEU A 57 14.05 -12.81 -8.36
N LEU A 58 13.67 -13.06 -9.62
CA LEU A 58 12.36 -13.62 -9.94
C LEU A 58 12.21 -15.06 -9.42
N GLU A 59 13.23 -15.90 -9.58
CA GLU A 59 13.23 -17.26 -9.05
C GLU A 59 13.15 -17.27 -7.51
N ARG A 60 13.84 -16.32 -6.84
CA ARG A 60 13.66 -16.12 -5.40
C ARG A 60 12.22 -15.75 -5.04
N CYS A 61 11.59 -14.83 -5.77
CA CYS A 61 10.18 -14.47 -5.52
C CYS A 61 9.25 -15.68 -5.68
N ARG A 62 9.47 -16.52 -6.70
CA ARG A 62 8.71 -17.77 -6.90
C ARG A 62 8.91 -18.74 -5.74
N ALA A 63 10.14 -18.90 -5.26
CA ALA A 63 10.44 -19.74 -4.11
C ALA A 63 9.79 -19.23 -2.81
N ILE A 64 9.78 -17.92 -2.57
CA ILE A 64 9.08 -17.31 -1.42
C ILE A 64 7.57 -17.58 -1.50
N LEU A 65 6.96 -17.29 -2.66
CA LEU A 65 5.53 -17.50 -2.84
C LEU A 65 5.14 -18.98 -2.85
N GLY A 66 6.03 -19.87 -3.29
CA GLY A 66 5.81 -21.31 -3.31
C GLY A 66 5.60 -21.93 -1.93
N LYS A 67 6.08 -21.27 -0.86
CA LYS A 67 5.85 -21.69 0.53
C LYS A 67 4.40 -21.54 0.97
N PHE A 68 3.60 -20.71 0.31
CA PHE A 68 2.19 -20.52 0.64
C PHE A 68 1.33 -21.52 -0.14
N PRO A 69 0.35 -22.19 0.51
CA PRO A 69 0.01 -22.11 1.94
C PRO A 69 0.78 -23.10 2.82
N ASP A 70 1.40 -24.14 2.24
CA ASP A 70 1.72 -25.37 2.97
C ASP A 70 2.90 -25.26 3.97
N GLU A 71 3.80 -24.29 3.79
CA GLU A 71 4.99 -24.11 4.62
C GLU A 71 4.92 -22.86 5.54
N ILE A 72 3.78 -22.18 5.59
CA ILE A 72 3.57 -20.96 6.39
C ILE A 72 2.58 -21.22 7.52
N GLU A 73 2.94 -20.82 8.74
CA GLU A 73 1.98 -20.78 9.83
C GLU A 73 1.07 -19.56 9.65
N HIS A 74 -0.23 -19.80 9.41
CA HIS A 74 -1.16 -18.72 9.13
C HIS A 74 -1.84 -18.19 10.42
N PRO A 75 -1.67 -16.91 10.79
CA PRO A 75 -2.51 -16.27 11.78
C PRO A 75 -3.95 -16.14 11.30
N ARG A 76 -4.83 -15.69 12.20
CA ARG A 76 -6.19 -15.33 11.84
C ARG A 76 -6.19 -14.11 10.90
N TYR A 77 -6.66 -14.29 9.67
CA TYR A 77 -6.74 -13.22 8.68
C TYR A 77 -8.14 -12.63 8.53
N ASN A 78 -8.22 -11.33 8.33
CA ASN A 78 -9.48 -10.68 7.92
C ASN A 78 -9.89 -11.07 6.49
N PHE A 79 -8.91 -11.35 5.63
CA PHE A 79 -9.11 -11.75 4.24
C PHE A 79 -8.46 -13.10 3.96
N PRO A 80 -9.20 -14.08 3.43
CA PRO A 80 -8.70 -15.43 3.22
C PRO A 80 -7.56 -15.50 2.21
N SER A 81 -7.52 -14.60 1.22
CA SER A 81 -6.49 -14.60 0.17
C SER A 81 -5.06 -14.56 0.72
N TYR A 82 -4.85 -14.01 1.93
CA TYR A 82 -3.54 -13.98 2.58
C TYR A 82 -2.97 -15.37 2.86
N THR A 83 -3.80 -16.40 3.00
CA THR A 83 -3.39 -17.79 3.17
C THR A 83 -2.57 -18.30 1.98
N ILE A 84 -2.92 -17.89 0.75
CA ILE A 84 -2.19 -18.29 -0.46
C ILE A 84 -1.14 -17.26 -0.89
N GLY A 85 -0.80 -16.32 -0.02
CA GLY A 85 0.14 -15.24 -0.31
C GLY A 85 -0.52 -13.96 -0.86
N GLY A 86 -1.84 -13.89 -1.00
CA GLY A 86 -2.58 -12.66 -1.27
C GLY A 86 -2.21 -11.98 -2.60
N ILE A 87 -2.10 -10.65 -2.56
CA ILE A 87 -1.81 -9.77 -3.71
C ILE A 87 -0.62 -10.28 -4.56
N PRO A 88 0.58 -10.57 -4.01
CA PRO A 88 1.70 -11.00 -4.83
C PRO A 88 1.46 -12.34 -5.54
N LYS A 89 0.70 -13.27 -4.96
CA LYS A 89 0.35 -14.53 -5.63
C LYS A 89 -0.56 -14.29 -6.83
N ALA A 90 -1.61 -13.49 -6.66
CA ALA A 90 -2.51 -13.13 -7.76
C ALA A 90 -1.79 -12.33 -8.85
N TYR A 91 -0.92 -11.40 -8.47
CA TYR A 91 -0.09 -10.65 -9.40
C TYR A 91 0.89 -11.56 -10.16
N ALA A 92 1.61 -12.45 -9.47
CA ALA A 92 2.53 -13.40 -10.11
C ALA A 92 1.80 -14.34 -11.09
N PHE A 93 0.57 -14.74 -10.77
CA PHE A 93 -0.28 -15.51 -11.70
C PHE A 93 -0.68 -14.67 -12.93
N TYR A 94 -1.18 -13.45 -12.72
CA TYR A 94 -1.50 -12.50 -13.80
C TYR A 94 -0.32 -12.24 -14.74
N LYS A 95 0.89 -12.13 -14.18
CA LYS A 95 2.14 -11.92 -14.91
C LYS A 95 2.72 -13.21 -15.51
N ARG A 96 2.03 -14.35 -15.36
CA ARG A 96 2.44 -15.69 -15.83
C ARG A 96 3.77 -16.18 -15.24
N LEU A 97 4.16 -15.66 -14.08
CA LEU A 97 5.33 -16.09 -13.32
C LEU A 97 5.06 -17.37 -12.52
N MET A 98 3.79 -17.59 -12.14
CA MET A 98 3.32 -18.78 -11.42
C MET A 98 2.00 -19.30 -12.02
N PRO A 99 1.98 -19.77 -13.29
CA PRO A 99 0.76 -20.23 -13.96
C PRO A 99 0.05 -21.38 -13.23
N GLU A 100 0.78 -22.17 -12.44
CA GLU A 100 0.26 -23.24 -11.58
C GLU A 100 -0.66 -22.73 -10.45
N SER A 101 -0.62 -21.44 -10.13
CA SER A 101 -1.40 -20.86 -9.03
C SER A 101 -2.88 -20.62 -9.36
N GLY A 102 -3.31 -20.86 -10.62
CA GLY A 102 -4.65 -20.51 -11.09
C GLY A 102 -5.80 -21.16 -10.31
N GLY A 103 -5.62 -22.39 -9.83
CA GLY A 103 -6.61 -23.07 -8.98
C GLY A 103 -6.81 -22.35 -7.64
N GLN A 104 -5.70 -22.08 -6.93
CA GLN A 104 -5.72 -21.36 -5.65
C GLN A 104 -6.24 -19.93 -5.80
N VAL A 105 -5.83 -19.21 -6.84
CA VAL A 105 -6.28 -17.83 -7.08
C VAL A 105 -7.79 -17.79 -7.34
N THR A 106 -8.33 -18.70 -8.13
CA THR A 106 -9.78 -18.80 -8.37
C THR A 106 -10.55 -19.10 -7.09
N GLU A 107 -10.14 -20.12 -6.33
CA GLU A 107 -10.80 -20.54 -5.09
C GLU A 107 -10.92 -19.39 -4.09
N TYR A 108 -9.82 -18.69 -3.85
CA TYR A 108 -9.77 -17.60 -2.89
C TYR A 108 -10.42 -16.31 -3.42
N ALA A 109 -10.46 -16.08 -4.74
CA ALA A 109 -11.26 -15.01 -5.32
C ALA A 109 -12.75 -15.25 -5.09
N GLU A 110 -13.26 -16.47 -5.32
CA GLU A 110 -14.64 -16.82 -5.02
C GLU A 110 -14.95 -16.68 -3.52
N GLU A 111 -14.04 -17.11 -2.63
CA GLU A 111 -14.25 -16.92 -1.19
C GLU A 111 -14.33 -15.42 -0.83
N MET A 112 -13.45 -14.58 -1.38
CA MET A 112 -13.46 -13.13 -1.17
C MET A 112 -14.79 -12.49 -1.63
N MET A 113 -15.37 -12.98 -2.74
CA MET A 113 -16.67 -12.49 -3.24
C MET A 113 -17.82 -12.75 -2.24
N THR A 114 -17.69 -13.71 -1.33
CA THR A 114 -18.68 -14.02 -0.29
C THR A 114 -18.56 -13.17 0.97
N ALA A 115 -17.58 -12.26 1.06
CA ALA A 115 -17.37 -11.42 2.24
C ALA A 115 -18.66 -10.68 2.67
N PRO A 116 -18.93 -10.57 3.99
CA PRO A 116 -20.13 -9.89 4.45
C PRO A 116 -20.10 -8.42 4.04
N ARG A 117 -21.28 -7.88 3.73
CA ARG A 117 -21.45 -6.50 3.30
C ARG A 117 -22.41 -5.74 4.20
N ASP A 118 -22.18 -4.44 4.34
CA ASP A 118 -23.15 -3.54 4.97
C ASP A 118 -24.35 -3.29 4.04
N PRO A 119 -25.38 -2.53 4.48
CA PRO A 119 -26.53 -2.23 3.63
C PRO A 119 -26.22 -1.45 2.35
N GLU A 120 -25.10 -0.70 2.31
CA GLU A 120 -24.61 0.03 1.13
C GLU A 120 -23.79 -0.88 0.18
N GLY A 121 -23.55 -2.13 0.58
CA GLY A 121 -22.86 -3.12 -0.24
C GLY A 121 -21.32 -3.09 -0.12
N ILE A 122 -20.79 -2.37 0.87
CA ILE A 122 -19.36 -2.29 1.19
C ILE A 122 -18.96 -3.50 2.03
N MET A 123 -17.83 -4.13 1.69
CA MET A 123 -17.28 -5.23 2.47
C MET A 123 -16.94 -4.78 3.89
N LYS A 124 -17.43 -5.52 4.88
CA LYS A 124 -17.29 -5.21 6.31
C LYS A 124 -16.55 -6.31 7.06
N HIS A 125 -16.24 -6.03 8.33
CA HIS A 125 -15.53 -6.94 9.22
C HIS A 125 -16.16 -8.34 9.28
N ARG A 126 -15.39 -9.35 8.89
CA ARG A 126 -15.85 -10.75 8.81
C ARG A 126 -16.32 -11.33 10.14
N TYR A 127 -15.68 -10.93 11.24
CA TYR A 127 -15.86 -11.60 12.53
C TYR A 127 -16.86 -10.90 13.46
N GLU A 128 -17.33 -9.71 13.08
CA GLU A 128 -18.35 -8.96 13.82
C GLU A 128 -19.33 -8.32 12.82
N PRO A 129 -19.96 -9.13 11.94
CA PRO A 129 -20.70 -8.62 10.78
C PRO A 129 -21.92 -7.77 11.19
N ASP A 130 -22.51 -8.02 12.36
CA ASP A 130 -23.68 -7.29 12.86
C ASP A 130 -23.36 -5.84 13.24
N ARG A 131 -22.09 -5.55 13.52
CA ARG A 131 -21.64 -4.20 13.91
C ARG A 131 -21.36 -3.28 12.72
N ASN A 132 -21.40 -3.81 11.49
CA ASN A 132 -21.08 -3.07 10.26
C ASN A 132 -19.74 -2.33 10.31
N LEU A 133 -18.73 -2.90 10.97
CA LEU A 133 -17.41 -2.28 11.09
C LEU A 133 -16.70 -2.27 9.73
N ILE A 134 -16.29 -1.10 9.26
CA ILE A 134 -15.59 -0.94 7.98
C ILE A 134 -14.36 -0.03 8.21
N TRP A 135 -13.21 -0.44 7.70
CA TRP A 135 -11.98 0.33 7.65
C TRP A 135 -11.49 0.47 6.20
N ILE A 136 -10.86 1.58 5.87
CA ILE A 136 -10.40 1.85 4.51
C ILE A 136 -9.30 0.88 4.04
N ASP A 137 -8.58 0.21 4.95
CA ASP A 137 -7.62 -0.87 4.67
C ASP A 137 -8.20 -1.98 3.77
N VAL A 138 -9.52 -2.19 3.80
CA VAL A 138 -10.21 -3.14 2.91
C VAL A 138 -9.93 -2.83 1.44
N ALA A 139 -9.76 -1.56 1.05
CA ALA A 139 -9.44 -1.19 -0.33
C ALA A 139 -8.12 -1.82 -0.80
N MET A 140 -7.05 -1.73 0.00
CA MET A 140 -5.78 -2.39 -0.34
C MET A 140 -5.91 -3.91 -0.32
N ALA A 141 -6.67 -4.48 0.60
CA ALA A 141 -6.79 -5.93 0.73
C ALA A 141 -7.57 -6.59 -0.42
N VAL A 142 -8.63 -5.94 -0.88
CA VAL A 142 -9.60 -6.49 -1.84
C VAL A 142 -9.22 -6.14 -3.27
N THR A 143 -8.92 -4.87 -3.53
CA THR A 143 -8.84 -4.33 -4.89
C THR A 143 -7.74 -4.99 -5.72
N PRO A 144 -6.46 -4.99 -5.30
CA PRO A 144 -5.39 -5.54 -6.13
C PRO A 144 -5.56 -7.05 -6.33
N TYR A 145 -6.01 -7.77 -5.29
CA TYR A 145 -6.18 -9.21 -5.37
C TYR A 145 -7.26 -9.60 -6.39
N LEU A 146 -8.47 -9.06 -6.26
CA LEU A 146 -9.57 -9.35 -7.19
C LEU A 146 -9.29 -8.81 -8.59
N LEU A 147 -8.65 -7.65 -8.72
CA LEU A 147 -8.25 -7.10 -10.01
C LEU A 147 -7.28 -8.04 -10.74
N PHE A 148 -6.21 -8.49 -10.09
CA PHE A 148 -5.26 -9.40 -10.73
C PHE A 148 -5.85 -10.78 -11.00
N ALA A 149 -6.68 -11.32 -10.11
CA ALA A 149 -7.41 -12.55 -10.36
C ALA A 149 -8.30 -12.43 -11.61
N GLY A 150 -9.12 -11.37 -11.69
CA GLY A 150 -10.02 -11.12 -12.81
C GLY A 150 -9.28 -10.95 -14.13
N LEU A 151 -8.19 -10.17 -14.14
CA LEU A 151 -7.37 -9.96 -15.34
C LEU A 151 -6.66 -11.25 -15.80
N ALA A 152 -6.19 -12.08 -14.86
CA ALA A 152 -5.50 -13.33 -15.17
C ALA A 152 -6.46 -14.40 -15.73
N LEU A 153 -7.67 -14.48 -15.17
CA LEU A 153 -8.68 -15.49 -15.48
C LEU A 153 -9.62 -15.07 -16.62
N GLY A 154 -9.67 -13.77 -16.97
CA GLY A 154 -10.68 -13.22 -17.86
C GLY A 154 -12.07 -13.17 -17.23
N GLU A 155 -12.16 -13.01 -15.90
CA GLU A 155 -13.40 -12.97 -15.14
C GLU A 155 -13.76 -11.52 -14.78
N GLU A 156 -14.70 -10.94 -15.53
CA GLU A 156 -15.11 -9.54 -15.37
C GLU A 156 -15.74 -9.26 -14.00
N ARG A 157 -16.43 -10.24 -13.39
CA ARG A 157 -17.05 -10.06 -12.05
C ARG A 157 -16.04 -9.66 -10.99
N TYR A 158 -14.81 -10.18 -11.05
CA TYR A 158 -13.78 -9.84 -10.07
C TYR A 158 -13.23 -8.43 -10.31
N ILE A 159 -13.09 -8.01 -11.57
CA ILE A 159 -12.67 -6.65 -11.94
C ILE A 159 -13.73 -5.64 -11.49
N ASP A 160 -15.00 -5.96 -11.74
CA ASP A 160 -16.14 -5.14 -11.33
C ASP A 160 -16.22 -4.99 -9.81
N GLU A 161 -16.06 -6.08 -9.06
CA GLU A 161 -16.09 -6.00 -7.59
C GLU A 161 -14.87 -5.25 -7.03
N ALA A 162 -13.67 -5.44 -7.61
CA ALA A 162 -12.48 -4.68 -7.23
C ALA A 162 -12.70 -3.17 -7.39
N ALA A 163 -13.23 -2.75 -8.54
CA ALA A 163 -13.55 -1.35 -8.81
C ALA A 163 -14.65 -0.83 -7.88
N ARG A 164 -15.78 -1.56 -7.80
CA ARG A 164 -16.95 -1.17 -7.00
C ARG A 164 -16.61 -1.01 -5.53
N GLN A 165 -15.89 -1.96 -4.93
CA GLN A 165 -15.49 -1.87 -3.52
C GLN A 165 -14.59 -0.65 -3.28
N THR A 166 -13.61 -0.42 -4.16
CA THR A 166 -12.73 0.76 -4.05
C THR A 166 -13.52 2.06 -4.10
N PHE A 167 -14.41 2.22 -5.08
CA PHE A 167 -15.15 3.46 -5.28
C PHE A 167 -16.09 3.72 -4.11
N LEU A 168 -16.87 2.71 -3.70
CA LEU A 168 -17.78 2.86 -2.56
C LEU A 168 -17.02 3.24 -1.29
N MET A 169 -15.88 2.61 -1.00
CA MET A 169 -15.11 2.94 0.20
C MET A 169 -14.49 4.34 0.11
N VAL A 170 -13.82 4.67 -0.99
CA VAL A 170 -13.18 6.00 -1.14
C VAL A 170 -14.24 7.10 -1.07
N GLU A 171 -15.34 6.99 -1.82
CA GLU A 171 -16.40 8.01 -1.83
C GLU A 171 -17.11 8.11 -0.48
N ARG A 172 -17.32 6.98 0.21
CA ARG A 172 -18.02 6.97 1.50
C ARG A 172 -17.20 7.53 2.66
N PHE A 173 -15.89 7.37 2.61
CA PHE A 173 -14.96 7.74 3.68
C PHE A 173 -14.28 9.09 3.45
N MET A 174 -14.41 9.65 2.24
CA MET A 174 -13.86 10.96 1.92
C MET A 174 -14.58 12.06 2.70
N ASP A 175 -13.81 12.83 3.45
CA ASP A 175 -14.26 14.05 4.11
C ASP A 175 -14.47 15.13 3.02
N PRO A 176 -15.69 15.65 2.84
CA PRO A 176 -15.97 16.66 1.83
C PRO A 176 -15.24 17.99 2.08
N ASP A 177 -14.76 18.26 3.30
CA ASP A 177 -14.11 19.53 3.66
C ASP A 177 -12.64 19.58 3.18
N ASN A 178 -11.97 18.43 3.07
CA ASN A 178 -10.53 18.37 2.76
C ASN A 178 -10.15 17.33 1.69
N GLY A 179 -11.06 16.42 1.30
CA GLY A 179 -10.82 15.40 0.28
C GLY A 179 -9.94 14.21 0.71
N LEU A 180 -9.57 14.15 1.99
CA LEU A 180 -8.88 13.02 2.61
C LEU A 180 -9.88 12.03 3.18
N LEU A 181 -9.42 10.83 3.52
CA LEU A 181 -10.26 9.75 4.02
C LEU A 181 -10.23 9.67 5.54
N HIS A 182 -11.40 9.50 6.14
CA HIS A 182 -11.52 8.93 7.48
C HIS A 182 -11.01 7.48 7.47
N GLN A 183 -10.45 7.01 8.59
CA GLN A 183 -9.94 5.64 8.66
C GLN A 183 -11.04 4.59 8.76
N CYS A 184 -12.10 4.84 9.54
CA CYS A 184 -13.06 3.80 9.88
C CYS A 184 -14.49 4.34 10.13
N LEU A 185 -15.49 3.46 9.93
CA LEU A 185 -16.90 3.69 10.23
C LEU A 185 -17.40 2.63 11.22
N ASN A 186 -18.28 3.04 12.14
CA ASN A 186 -18.93 2.19 13.15
C ASN A 186 -18.04 1.69 14.31
N PHE A 187 -16.74 1.98 14.31
CA PHE A 187 -15.82 1.57 15.39
C PHE A 187 -15.97 2.40 16.66
N VAL A 188 -16.25 3.69 16.53
CA VAL A 188 -16.49 4.62 17.64
C VAL A 188 -17.90 4.40 18.20
N ALA A 189 -18.90 4.50 17.33
CA ALA A 189 -20.31 4.20 17.58
C ALA A 189 -21.04 3.92 16.25
N PRO A 190 -22.23 3.28 16.25
CA PRO A 190 -23.00 3.08 15.02
C PRO A 190 -23.28 4.40 14.29
N GLY A 191 -22.99 4.45 13.00
CA GLY A 191 -23.11 5.61 12.11
C GLY A 191 -21.98 6.64 12.23
N VAL A 192 -20.97 6.42 13.09
CA VAL A 192 -19.94 7.41 13.39
C VAL A 192 -18.61 7.04 12.72
N PHE A 193 -18.05 7.98 11.97
CA PHE A 193 -16.69 7.94 11.46
C PHE A 193 -15.67 8.25 12.54
N SER A 194 -14.46 7.72 12.42
CA SER A 194 -13.34 8.28 13.18
C SER A 194 -13.02 9.70 12.73
N GLU A 195 -12.48 10.52 13.64
CA GLU A 195 -12.21 11.94 13.40
C GLU A 195 -10.90 12.18 12.63
N ASP A 196 -10.10 11.14 12.45
CA ASP A 196 -8.76 11.21 11.87
C ASP A 196 -8.76 11.32 10.34
N HIS A 197 -7.63 11.76 9.83
CA HIS A 197 -7.18 11.60 8.45
C HIS A 197 -5.81 10.93 8.47
N TRP A 198 -5.80 9.69 8.97
CA TRP A 198 -4.58 8.94 9.18
C TRP A 198 -3.82 8.69 7.88
N SER A 199 -2.52 9.02 7.89
CA SER A 199 -1.56 8.87 6.78
C SER A 199 -1.67 7.52 6.06
N ARG A 200 -1.44 6.42 6.78
CA ARG A 200 -1.44 5.10 6.15
C ARG A 200 -2.85 4.63 5.76
N GLY A 201 -3.89 5.02 6.49
CA GLY A 201 -5.29 4.78 6.10
C GLY A 201 -5.62 5.37 4.73
N ASN A 202 -5.26 6.64 4.54
CA ASN A 202 -5.35 7.32 3.24
C ASN A 202 -4.51 6.60 2.17
N GLY A 203 -3.30 6.14 2.54
CA GLY A 203 -2.45 5.36 1.65
C GLY A 203 -3.09 4.04 1.19
N TRP A 204 -3.87 3.37 2.03
CA TRP A 204 -4.58 2.14 1.67
C TRP A 204 -5.76 2.35 0.72
N GLY A 205 -6.49 3.45 0.86
CA GLY A 205 -7.46 3.85 -0.16
C GLY A 205 -6.77 4.19 -1.48
N TYR A 206 -5.67 4.94 -1.40
CA TYR A 206 -4.95 5.44 -2.56
C TYR A 206 -4.24 4.35 -3.37
N ILE A 207 -3.67 3.33 -2.73
CA ILE A 207 -3.09 2.18 -3.47
C ILE A 207 -4.16 1.40 -4.24
N GLY A 208 -5.38 1.25 -3.68
CA GLY A 208 -6.50 0.62 -4.41
C GLY A 208 -6.80 1.35 -5.71
N LEU A 209 -6.90 2.68 -5.67
CA LEU A 209 -7.07 3.51 -6.87
C LEU A 209 -5.87 3.44 -7.82
N THR A 210 -4.65 3.41 -7.27
CA THR A 210 -3.40 3.31 -8.03
C THR A 210 -3.36 2.03 -8.87
N GLU A 211 -3.73 0.89 -8.28
CA GLU A 211 -3.79 -0.38 -9.01
C GLU A 211 -4.86 -0.37 -10.10
N LEU A 212 -6.04 0.21 -9.83
CA LEU A 212 -7.09 0.35 -10.84
C LEU A 212 -6.62 1.17 -12.05
N VAL A 213 -6.07 2.37 -11.84
CA VAL A 213 -5.64 3.22 -12.97
C VAL A 213 -4.50 2.60 -13.76
N ARG A 214 -3.63 1.82 -13.09
CA ARG A 214 -2.49 1.14 -13.70
C ARG A 214 -2.91 -0.08 -14.52
N HIS A 215 -3.88 -0.85 -14.07
CA HIS A 215 -4.14 -2.20 -14.62
C HIS A 215 -5.51 -2.39 -15.28
N LEU A 216 -6.49 -1.52 -15.06
CA LEU A 216 -7.76 -1.62 -15.79
C LEU A 216 -7.50 -1.54 -17.31
N PRO A 217 -8.20 -2.33 -18.14
CA PRO A 217 -8.15 -2.17 -19.59
C PRO A 217 -8.51 -0.73 -20.01
N ALA A 218 -7.94 -0.26 -21.13
CA ALA A 218 -8.20 1.10 -21.62
C ALA A 218 -9.69 1.37 -21.91
N ASN A 219 -10.44 0.33 -22.29
CA ASN A 219 -11.88 0.37 -22.55
C ASN A 219 -12.75 -0.05 -21.36
N SER A 220 -12.18 -0.24 -20.16
CA SER A 220 -12.96 -0.60 -18.98
C SER A 220 -13.97 0.51 -18.63
N PRO A 221 -15.23 0.17 -18.31
CA PRO A 221 -16.23 1.15 -17.90
C PRO A 221 -15.88 1.84 -16.57
N HIS A 222 -15.02 1.22 -15.75
CA HIS A 222 -14.60 1.75 -14.45
C HIS A 222 -13.46 2.78 -14.53
N ARG A 223 -12.78 2.86 -15.68
CA ARG A 223 -11.58 3.70 -15.86
C ARG A 223 -11.85 5.19 -15.60
N PRO A 224 -12.93 5.82 -16.10
CA PRO A 224 -13.19 7.23 -15.84
C PRO A 224 -13.37 7.56 -14.34
N GLN A 225 -14.06 6.69 -13.59
CA GLN A 225 -14.26 6.87 -12.15
C GLN A 225 -12.97 6.65 -11.36
N ALA A 226 -12.20 5.61 -11.70
CA ALA A 226 -10.89 5.36 -11.09
C ALA A 226 -9.94 6.55 -11.28
N GLU A 227 -9.84 7.08 -12.50
CA GLU A 227 -8.95 8.22 -12.77
C GLU A 227 -9.43 9.52 -12.12
N ARG A 228 -10.75 9.74 -12.01
CA ARG A 228 -11.31 10.89 -11.29
C ARG A 228 -10.92 10.85 -9.81
N LEU A 229 -11.28 9.78 -9.10
CA LEU A 229 -11.00 9.62 -7.68
C LEU A 229 -9.50 9.62 -7.38
N PHE A 230 -8.70 9.00 -8.26
CA PHE A 230 -7.24 9.02 -8.16
C PHE A 230 -6.69 10.45 -8.23
N ARG A 231 -7.16 11.28 -9.18
CA ARG A 231 -6.73 12.69 -9.29
C ARG A 231 -7.20 13.53 -8.10
N GLU A 232 -8.44 13.34 -7.64
CA GLU A 232 -9.01 14.04 -6.48
C GLU A 232 -8.20 13.76 -5.21
N MET A 233 -7.94 12.49 -4.87
CA MET A 233 -7.08 12.13 -3.75
C MET A 233 -5.65 12.65 -3.92
N SER A 234 -5.11 12.59 -5.15
CA SER A 234 -3.76 13.10 -5.41
C SER A 234 -3.65 14.60 -5.13
N ALA A 235 -4.68 15.37 -5.50
CA ALA A 235 -4.77 16.80 -5.26
C ALA A 235 -4.96 17.12 -3.78
N ALA A 236 -5.80 16.35 -3.07
CA ALA A 236 -6.04 16.51 -1.63
C ALA A 236 -4.77 16.26 -0.80
N LEU A 237 -3.93 15.29 -1.19
CA LEU A 237 -2.67 14.98 -0.49
C LEU A 237 -1.57 16.03 -0.70
N LEU A 238 -1.50 16.63 -1.89
CA LEU A 238 -0.37 17.47 -2.31
C LEU A 238 -0.04 18.65 -1.37
N PRO A 239 -1.01 19.44 -0.85
CA PRO A 239 -0.71 20.60 -0.01
C PRO A 239 -0.14 20.25 1.37
N HIS A 240 -0.20 18.98 1.79
CA HIS A 240 0.21 18.56 3.14
C HIS A 240 1.66 18.07 3.24
N GLN A 241 2.43 18.09 2.14
CA GLN A 241 3.82 17.67 2.16
C GLN A 241 4.66 18.60 3.04
N SER A 242 5.42 18.02 3.97
CA SER A 242 6.34 18.73 4.86
C SER A 242 7.57 19.23 4.12
N GLU A 243 8.35 20.09 4.79
CA GLU A 243 9.64 20.59 4.27
C GLU A 243 10.66 19.47 3.98
N ARG A 244 10.56 18.34 4.69
CA ARG A 244 11.40 17.16 4.46
C ARG A 244 10.87 16.24 3.36
N GLY A 245 9.78 16.63 2.70
CA GLY A 245 9.15 15.83 1.64
C GLY A 245 8.23 14.73 2.15
N LEU A 246 7.96 14.64 3.46
CA LEU A 246 7.14 13.61 4.09
C LEU A 246 5.72 14.10 4.36
N TRP A 247 4.80 13.18 4.65
CA TRP A 247 3.47 13.48 5.17
C TRP A 247 3.40 13.13 6.65
N ARG A 248 2.43 13.72 7.36
CA ARG A 248 2.26 13.52 8.80
C ARG A 248 1.26 12.41 9.11
N GLN A 249 1.41 11.76 10.27
CA GLN A 249 0.52 10.70 10.76
C GLN A 249 -0.95 11.11 10.72
N GLU A 250 -1.25 12.33 11.16
CA GLU A 250 -2.53 12.99 10.94
C GLU A 250 -2.25 14.07 9.91
N ILE A 251 -2.74 13.89 8.68
CA ILE A 251 -2.27 14.64 7.51
C ILE A 251 -2.49 16.16 7.68
N PRO A 252 -3.66 16.65 8.13
CA PRO A 252 -3.91 18.09 8.29
C PRO A 252 -3.29 18.68 9.56
N PHE A 253 -2.93 17.87 10.55
CA PHE A 253 -2.49 18.37 11.85
C PHE A 253 -0.99 18.65 11.88
N GLU A 254 -0.60 19.93 11.87
CA GLU A 254 0.80 20.36 11.71
C GLU A 254 1.76 19.85 12.81
N TYR A 255 1.25 19.61 14.01
CA TYR A 255 2.01 19.09 15.16
C TYR A 255 2.10 17.57 15.20
N SER A 256 1.45 16.88 14.26
CA SER A 256 1.57 15.44 14.08
C SER A 256 2.97 15.08 13.56
N TYR A 257 3.50 13.94 13.97
CA TYR A 257 4.83 13.50 13.53
C TYR A 257 4.79 13.07 12.05
N GLU A 258 5.91 13.24 11.35
CA GLU A 258 6.07 12.74 9.98
C GLU A 258 6.04 11.20 9.97
N GLU A 259 5.19 10.64 9.12
CA GLU A 259 4.88 9.21 9.06
C GLU A 259 5.29 8.64 7.71
N SER A 260 6.10 7.59 7.74
CA SER A 260 6.83 7.16 6.55
C SER A 260 6.07 6.18 5.65
N SER A 261 5.22 5.30 6.19
CA SER A 261 4.56 4.27 5.40
C SER A 261 3.46 4.84 4.49
N GLY A 262 2.61 5.74 4.99
CA GLY A 262 1.64 6.46 4.17
C GLY A 262 2.31 7.40 3.17
N THR A 263 3.39 8.09 3.58
CA THR A 263 4.24 8.86 2.65
C THR A 263 4.68 8.01 1.46
N ALA A 264 5.17 6.80 1.71
CA ALA A 264 5.63 5.91 0.64
C ALA A 264 4.48 5.42 -0.26
N LEU A 265 3.28 5.20 0.29
CA LEU A 265 2.08 4.89 -0.52
C LEU A 265 1.66 6.08 -1.40
N PHE A 266 1.75 7.31 -0.89
CA PHE A 266 1.48 8.51 -1.69
C PHE A 266 2.49 8.65 -2.83
N LEU A 267 3.76 8.37 -2.55
CA LEU A 267 4.82 8.43 -3.56
C LEU A 267 4.67 7.33 -4.61
N TYR A 268 4.25 6.13 -4.21
CA TYR A 268 3.89 5.07 -5.15
C TYR A 268 2.81 5.55 -6.14
N GLY A 269 1.70 6.08 -5.62
CA GLY A 269 0.62 6.62 -6.48
C GLY A 269 1.07 7.82 -7.32
N TYR A 270 1.81 8.79 -6.75
CA TYR A 270 2.32 9.94 -7.50
C TYR A 270 3.24 9.51 -8.64
N GLY A 271 4.18 8.60 -8.39
CA GLY A 271 5.08 8.07 -9.40
C GLY A 271 4.33 7.35 -10.52
N THR A 272 3.35 6.51 -10.17
CA THR A 272 2.47 5.87 -11.16
C THR A 272 1.68 6.91 -11.98
N GLY A 273 1.08 7.90 -11.32
CA GLY A 273 0.27 8.93 -11.96
C GLY A 273 1.08 9.82 -12.92
N ILE A 274 2.31 10.18 -12.57
CA ILE A 274 3.25 10.91 -13.43
C ILE A 274 3.60 10.07 -14.67
N ARG A 275 3.93 8.79 -14.48
CA ARG A 275 4.32 7.87 -15.56
C ARG A 275 3.18 7.59 -16.53
N LEU A 276 1.93 7.50 -16.03
CA LEU A 276 0.74 7.30 -16.84
C LEU A 276 0.19 8.60 -17.46
N GLY A 277 0.76 9.76 -17.14
CA GLY A 277 0.26 11.06 -17.61
C GLY A 277 -1.08 11.48 -16.98
N LEU A 278 -1.48 10.85 -15.87
CA LEU A 278 -2.71 11.17 -15.13
C LEU A 278 -2.52 12.38 -14.21
N LEU A 279 -1.29 12.60 -13.74
CA LEU A 279 -0.88 13.72 -12.91
C LEU A 279 0.08 14.61 -13.69
N GLU A 280 -0.12 15.93 -13.61
CA GLU A 280 0.70 16.89 -14.34
C GLU A 280 2.14 16.85 -13.82
N ARG A 281 3.08 16.49 -14.69
CA ARG A 281 4.50 16.34 -14.34
C ARG A 281 5.08 17.59 -13.67
N SER A 282 4.76 18.79 -14.14
CA SER A 282 5.34 20.03 -13.61
C SER A 282 4.94 20.30 -12.14
N VAL A 283 3.75 19.80 -11.75
CA VAL A 283 3.20 19.95 -10.40
C VAL A 283 3.66 18.82 -9.48
N TYR A 284 3.59 17.57 -9.93
CA TYR A 284 3.78 16.40 -9.07
C TYR A 284 5.22 15.88 -9.04
N GLU A 285 6.03 16.06 -10.09
CA GLU A 285 7.42 15.59 -10.09
C GLU A 285 8.29 16.22 -8.99
N PRO A 286 8.20 17.53 -8.70
CA PRO A 286 8.92 18.13 -7.58
C PRO A 286 8.54 17.52 -6.23
N ALA A 287 7.24 17.30 -5.99
CA ALA A 287 6.75 16.68 -4.75
C ALA A 287 7.21 15.22 -4.63
N PHE A 288 7.10 14.45 -5.72
CA PHE A 288 7.56 13.07 -5.79
C PHE A 288 9.06 12.95 -5.49
N ARG A 289 9.91 13.74 -6.16
CA ARG A 289 11.37 13.70 -5.95
C ARG A 289 11.76 14.07 -4.52
N ARG A 290 11.15 15.13 -3.96
CA ARG A 290 11.38 15.51 -2.55
C ARG A 290 10.97 14.40 -1.59
N GLY A 291 9.86 13.71 -1.86
CA GLY A 291 9.43 12.62 -0.97
C GLY A 291 10.31 11.39 -1.05
N ILE A 292 10.78 11.00 -2.25
CA ILE A 292 11.77 9.91 -2.38
C ILE A 292 13.06 10.28 -1.65
N GLU A 293 13.53 11.52 -1.77
CA GLU A 293 14.68 12.03 -1.03
C GLU A 293 14.44 12.02 0.48
N GLY A 294 13.26 12.46 0.93
CA GLY A 294 12.85 12.46 2.33
C GLY A 294 12.85 11.05 2.93
N LEU A 295 12.24 10.08 2.25
CA LEU A 295 12.25 8.68 2.67
C LEU A 295 13.69 8.15 2.79
N TRP A 296 14.51 8.38 1.77
CA TRP A 296 15.88 7.88 1.74
C TRP A 296 16.75 8.49 2.86
N ARG A 297 16.66 9.81 3.09
CA ARG A 297 17.51 10.52 4.05
C ARG A 297 17.02 10.39 5.50
N HIS A 298 15.72 10.25 5.73
CA HIS A 298 15.13 10.38 7.07
C HIS A 298 14.40 9.13 7.58
N CYS A 299 14.08 8.17 6.70
CA CYS A 299 13.26 7.01 7.04
C CYS A 299 13.95 5.67 6.77
N ILE A 300 15.01 5.63 5.97
CA ILE A 300 15.81 4.43 5.69
C ILE A 300 17.19 4.67 6.29
N ASN A 301 17.71 3.76 7.09
CA ASN A 301 19.07 3.82 7.63
C ASN A 301 20.08 3.14 6.68
N GLU A 302 21.38 3.26 6.96
CA GLU A 302 22.44 2.65 6.13
C GLU A 302 22.37 1.10 6.12
N ASP A 303 21.85 0.51 7.19
CA ASP A 303 21.61 -0.93 7.33
C ASP A 303 20.24 -1.37 6.81
N PHE A 304 19.50 -0.49 6.12
CA PHE A 304 18.15 -0.72 5.60
C PHE A 304 17.07 -0.97 6.67
N SER A 305 17.37 -0.73 7.94
CA SER A 305 16.32 -0.56 8.93
C SER A 305 15.49 0.70 8.65
N THR A 306 14.22 0.65 9.03
CA THR A 306 13.26 1.70 8.72
C THR A 306 12.86 2.48 9.97
N GLU A 307 12.46 3.74 9.78
CA GLU A 307 12.05 4.65 10.85
C GLU A 307 10.71 5.30 10.51
N ARG A 308 10.07 5.90 11.53
CA ARG A 308 8.91 6.80 11.39
C ARG A 308 7.63 6.17 10.85
N SER A 309 7.54 4.84 10.75
CA SER A 309 6.28 4.17 10.45
C SER A 309 5.53 3.91 11.75
N CYS A 310 4.24 4.25 11.78
CA CYS A 310 3.40 3.98 12.94
C CYS A 310 3.03 2.49 13.02
N PRO A 311 2.80 1.92 14.22
CA PRO A 311 2.24 0.57 14.36
C PRO A 311 0.78 0.51 13.86
N GLY A 312 0.12 -0.65 13.88
CA GLY A 312 -1.29 -0.75 13.49
C GLY A 312 -2.22 0.22 14.24
N CYS A 313 -2.91 1.11 13.50
CA CYS A 313 -3.77 2.20 14.01
C CYS A 313 -5.25 2.07 13.59
N LEU A 314 -5.80 0.85 13.54
CA LEU A 314 -7.15 0.55 13.03
C LEU A 314 -8.32 1.09 13.92
N CYS A 315 -8.32 2.38 14.29
CA CYS A 315 -9.13 3.06 15.32
C CYS A 315 -8.59 2.93 16.76
N PRO A 316 -7.49 3.63 17.11
CA PRO A 316 -6.91 3.62 18.46
C PRO A 316 -7.77 4.36 19.49
N GLY A 317 -7.48 4.12 20.77
CA GLY A 317 -8.15 4.78 21.89
C GLY A 317 -9.35 3.99 22.42
N GLU A 318 -9.88 4.45 23.54
CA GLU A 318 -11.01 3.84 24.25
C GLU A 318 -11.97 4.91 24.76
N GLY A 319 -13.23 4.51 24.99
CA GLY A 319 -14.27 5.42 25.48
C GLY A 319 -14.41 6.65 24.59
N LYS A 320 -14.34 7.85 25.20
CA LYS A 320 -14.46 9.13 24.50
C LYS A 320 -13.26 9.50 23.63
N GLU A 321 -12.12 8.84 23.80
CA GLU A 321 -10.90 9.11 23.04
C GLU A 321 -10.75 8.15 21.86
N LYS A 322 -11.69 7.21 21.66
CA LYS A 322 -11.61 6.24 20.57
C LYS A 322 -11.80 6.93 19.21
N GLY A 323 -10.85 6.72 18.30
CA GLY A 323 -10.92 7.24 16.93
C GLY A 323 -10.72 8.75 16.81
N THR A 324 -10.27 9.43 17.87
CA THR A 324 -9.97 10.88 17.83
C THR A 324 -8.59 11.12 17.23
N VAL A 325 -8.37 12.32 16.65
CA VAL A 325 -7.04 12.76 16.17
C VAL A 325 -5.97 12.58 17.25
N LYS A 326 -6.29 12.95 18.49
CA LYS A 326 -5.39 12.79 19.65
C LYS A 326 -4.95 11.33 19.82
N ALA A 327 -5.86 10.37 19.72
CA ALA A 327 -5.51 8.96 19.86
C ALA A 327 -4.53 8.48 18.77
N TYR A 328 -4.70 8.92 17.52
CA TYR A 328 -3.77 8.58 16.44
C TYR A 328 -2.39 9.17 16.63
N VAL A 329 -2.29 10.37 17.21
CA VAL A 329 -1.03 11.08 17.38
C VAL A 329 -0.28 10.62 18.64
N THR A 330 -0.99 10.30 19.73
CA THR A 330 -0.34 10.04 21.04
C THR A 330 -0.22 8.56 21.40
N LEU A 331 -1.08 7.68 20.88
CA LEU A 331 -1.10 6.26 21.27
C LEU A 331 -0.36 5.34 20.30
N LYS A 332 0.03 5.86 19.13
CA LYS A 332 0.55 5.05 18.02
C LYS A 332 1.87 5.58 17.51
N LEU A 333 2.84 5.70 18.41
CA LEU A 333 4.14 6.26 18.10
C LEU A 333 4.99 5.30 17.25
N PRO A 334 5.79 5.84 16.31
CA PRO A 334 6.62 5.03 15.44
C PRO A 334 7.74 4.34 16.22
N HIS A 335 8.19 3.21 15.69
CA HIS A 335 9.39 2.52 16.16
C HIS A 335 10.21 2.02 14.98
N ARG A 336 11.48 1.73 15.25
CA ARG A 336 12.40 1.21 14.25
C ARG A 336 11.94 -0.17 13.76
N ASP A 337 12.07 -0.41 12.46
CA ASP A 337 11.70 -1.66 11.79
C ASP A 337 10.22 -2.01 11.92
N GLU A 338 9.35 -1.00 12.01
CA GLU A 338 7.91 -1.22 12.01
C GLU A 338 7.50 -1.89 10.68
N PRO A 339 6.87 -3.09 10.69
CA PRO A 339 6.72 -3.92 9.49
C PRO A 339 5.91 -3.33 8.33
N HIS A 340 5.02 -2.37 8.59
CA HIS A 340 4.20 -1.74 7.54
C HIS A 340 5.00 -0.76 6.68
N SER A 341 6.24 -0.44 7.04
CA SER A 341 7.13 0.43 6.25
C SER A 341 7.66 -0.24 4.98
N PHE A 342 8.05 -1.52 5.06
CA PHE A 342 8.87 -2.17 4.03
C PHE A 342 8.15 -2.27 2.69
N GLY A 343 6.91 -2.76 2.66
CA GLY A 343 6.14 -2.88 1.43
C GLY A 343 5.95 -1.55 0.69
N PRO A 344 5.41 -0.52 1.35
CA PRO A 344 5.31 0.81 0.77
C PRO A 344 6.64 1.39 0.28
N PHE A 345 7.75 1.20 1.04
CA PHE A 345 9.05 1.74 0.63
C PHE A 345 9.55 1.07 -0.65
N ILE A 346 9.44 -0.26 -0.73
CA ILE A 346 9.82 -1.04 -1.92
C ILE A 346 9.01 -0.56 -3.13
N LEU A 347 7.70 -0.35 -2.98
CA LEU A 347 6.83 0.19 -4.03
C LEU A 347 7.24 1.60 -4.47
N ALA A 348 7.48 2.50 -3.52
CA ALA A 348 7.90 3.88 -3.81
C ALA A 348 9.26 3.93 -4.54
N LEU A 349 10.22 3.12 -4.10
CA LEU A 349 11.55 3.02 -4.73
C LEU A 349 11.49 2.36 -6.12
N THR A 350 10.55 1.43 -6.33
CA THR A 350 10.28 0.86 -7.64
C THR A 350 9.76 1.92 -8.61
N GLU A 351 8.80 2.76 -8.17
CA GLU A 351 8.34 3.89 -8.96
C GLU A 351 9.41 4.99 -9.13
N ALA A 352 10.32 5.17 -8.16
CA ALA A 352 11.47 6.06 -8.30
C ALA A 352 12.35 5.65 -9.49
N HIS A 353 12.65 4.36 -9.61
CA HIS A 353 13.37 3.83 -10.77
C HIS A 353 12.62 4.09 -12.08
N LEU A 354 11.34 3.75 -12.13
CA LEU A 354 10.48 3.92 -13.31
C LEU A 354 10.33 5.39 -13.74
N ASN A 355 10.47 6.33 -12.80
CA ASN A 355 10.45 7.77 -13.06
C ASN A 355 11.86 8.39 -13.26
N GLY A 356 12.87 7.55 -13.53
CA GLY A 356 14.20 7.99 -13.95
C GLY A 356 15.11 8.47 -12.81
N ILE A 357 14.81 8.15 -11.55
CA ILE A 357 15.76 8.33 -10.46
C ILE A 357 16.79 7.19 -10.56
N SER A 358 18.01 7.52 -10.97
CA SER A 358 19.07 6.52 -11.17
C SER A 358 19.89 6.24 -9.90
N GLU A 359 19.96 7.21 -8.98
CA GLU A 359 20.76 7.13 -7.76
C GLU A 359 20.04 7.83 -6.60
N LEU A 360 20.09 7.21 -5.43
CA LEU A 360 19.72 7.79 -4.14
C LEU A 360 20.99 8.31 -3.47
N LYS A 361 20.97 9.57 -3.04
CA LYS A 361 22.14 10.26 -2.47
C LYS A 361 21.85 10.66 -1.02
N ARG A 362 22.81 10.37 -0.13
CA ARG A 362 22.77 10.84 1.26
C ARG A 362 23.65 12.07 1.44
#